data_AF-A0A962WDD0-F1
#
_entry.id   AF-A0A962WDD0-F1
#
_cell.length_a   1.000
_cell.length_b   1.000
_cell.length_c   1.000
_cell.angle_alpha   90.00
_cell.angle_beta   90.00
_cell.angle_gamma   90.00
#
_symmetry.space_group_name_H-M   'P 1'
#
loop_
_entity.id
_entity.type
_entity.pdbx_description
1 polymer ?
#
loop_
_entity_poly.entity_id
_entity_poly.type
_entity_poly.pdbx_seq_one_letter_code
_entity_poly.pdbx_strand_id
1 'polypeptide(L)'
;MHWFAGLPVRSTLRNTLQGIALVAFLDRPWHGAVVLLVALLIAPFAALGAAIGAVAGILWSRFDSRWTSLEAEAGLPAYNPAIVGLFWGSALARGVYDVSLFPLALLAVLGMDPLVRRFMLQRGLPPLAVAALLVGWASNWVYWSLGVNFWAGAVLAPLGDEGVFAAIALLTAVYLYRDWRSAMLAGGLVLAAVPLGPAGLWAFAVAPAAYALSAVWPIAGPRGVGMAAGGALTAGLVWWLWPPISVFPLPSLVAPGAIAIYATLTFMAGPARGGLIDPGVRKLAKHLDAQTGSDNRAAVLSGAGLSTASGIPDYTSAVWLDPAVPVADYAYGRYLADPRARNRYLAACGRFREYAVLAEPNAGHRALARLQEAGFLGAMITQNVDGLLQQAGAATVIELHGNIGMMRCLKCHQTHPWTEPVSDDHELSCLDCGGLLKPAVIAMGEDLDTPVWNAAMAAVRKTQMVLAIGTRLEVSSALSLTAELRRTGGELAVISLGDVAVVEDREAINIRQPVEVALPALALILTGQAT
;
A
#
# COMPACT_ATOMS: atom_id res chain seq x y z
N MET A 1 27.49 27.55 -5.23
CA MET A 1 28.03 26.26 -4.73
C MET A 1 27.48 25.92 -3.35
N HIS A 2 26.15 25.85 -3.17
CA HIS A 2 25.50 25.49 -1.88
C HIS A 2 24.52 24.29 -2.00
N TRP A 3 24.57 23.53 -3.11
CA TRP A 3 23.59 22.46 -3.38
C TRP A 3 23.93 21.10 -2.74
N PHE A 4 25.17 20.87 -2.31
CA PHE A 4 25.61 19.56 -1.76
C PHE A 4 25.69 19.50 -0.23
N ALA A 5 25.47 20.61 0.48
CA ALA A 5 25.75 20.73 1.91
C ALA A 5 24.72 20.10 2.86
N GLY A 6 23.70 19.41 2.34
CA GLY A 6 22.61 18.85 3.15
C GLY A 6 22.18 17.44 2.76
N LEU A 7 22.96 16.70 1.97
CA LEU A 7 22.60 15.33 1.61
C LEU A 7 22.90 14.40 2.81
N PRO A 8 21.91 13.77 3.45
CA PRO A 8 22.19 12.77 4.48
C PRO A 8 22.71 11.52 3.76
N VAL A 9 24.03 11.44 3.55
CA VAL A 9 24.73 10.38 2.81
C VAL A 9 24.28 8.98 3.25
N ARG A 10 24.07 8.80 4.56
CA ARG A 10 23.57 7.54 5.14
C ARG A 10 22.18 7.17 4.63
N SER A 11 21.26 8.14 4.49
CA SER A 11 19.91 7.89 3.97
C SER A 11 19.93 7.57 2.48
N THR A 12 20.76 8.28 1.69
CA THR A 12 20.91 8.01 0.26
C THR A 12 21.44 6.60 0.04
N LEU A 13 22.52 6.23 0.72
CA LEU A 13 23.11 4.90 0.62
C LEU A 13 22.11 3.80 1.00
N ARG A 14 21.39 3.98 2.13
CA ARG A 14 20.37 3.03 2.58
C ARG A 14 19.27 2.84 1.53
N ASN A 15 18.73 3.93 1.00
CA ASN A 15 17.62 3.86 0.04
C ASN A 15 18.08 3.34 -1.33
N THR A 16 19.31 3.65 -1.75
CA THR A 16 19.96 3.05 -2.94
C THR A 16 20.07 1.54 -2.77
N LEU A 17 20.64 1.08 -1.65
CA LEU A 17 20.79 -0.34 -1.37
C LEU A 17 19.42 -1.04 -1.25
N GLN A 18 18.42 -0.37 -0.67
CA GLN A 18 17.05 -0.87 -0.66
C GLN A 18 16.49 -1.06 -2.08
N GLY A 19 16.65 -0.07 -2.96
CA GLY A 19 16.17 -0.18 -4.34
C GLY A 19 16.86 -1.28 -5.15
N ILE A 20 18.15 -1.51 -4.88
CA ILE A 20 18.89 -2.63 -5.47
C ILE A 20 18.38 -3.96 -4.91
N ALA A 21 18.07 -4.05 -3.60
CA ALA A 21 17.48 -5.24 -3.01
C ALA A 21 16.17 -5.62 -3.73
N LEU A 22 15.36 -4.62 -4.08
CA LEU A 22 14.10 -4.82 -4.81
C LEU A 22 14.30 -5.44 -6.20
N VAL A 23 15.46 -5.27 -6.85
CA VAL A 23 15.78 -5.95 -8.13
C VAL A 23 15.70 -7.48 -7.99
N ALA A 24 16.06 -7.98 -6.81
CA ALA A 24 15.90 -9.39 -6.41
C ALA A 24 14.68 -9.61 -5.49
N PHE A 25 13.73 -8.67 -5.46
CA PHE A 25 12.52 -8.69 -4.63
C PHE A 25 12.76 -8.73 -3.10
N LEU A 26 13.97 -8.39 -2.67
CA LEU A 26 14.38 -8.38 -1.26
C LEU A 26 14.05 -7.03 -0.61
N ASP A 27 13.78 -7.03 0.70
CA ASP A 27 13.16 -5.91 1.42
C ASP A 27 14.07 -5.23 2.46
N ARG A 28 15.35 -5.63 2.54
CA ARG A 28 16.29 -5.03 3.50
C ARG A 28 17.48 -4.42 2.75
N PRO A 29 18.03 -3.28 3.20
CA PRO A 29 19.11 -2.62 2.49
C PRO A 29 20.35 -3.48 2.34
N TRP A 30 20.73 -4.25 3.36
CA TRP A 30 21.92 -5.10 3.29
C TRP A 30 21.79 -6.21 2.22
N HIS A 31 20.57 -6.65 1.90
CA HIS A 31 20.35 -7.58 0.79
C HIS A 31 20.79 -6.97 -0.55
N GLY A 32 20.60 -5.66 -0.74
CA GLY A 32 21.06 -4.96 -1.93
C GLY A 32 22.58 -4.97 -2.09
N ALA A 33 23.32 -4.93 -0.97
CA ALA A 33 24.78 -5.08 -1.01
C ALA A 33 25.17 -6.50 -1.48
N VAL A 34 24.43 -7.52 -1.06
CA VAL A 34 24.63 -8.89 -1.55
C VAL A 34 24.26 -9.00 -3.03
N VAL A 35 23.15 -8.40 -3.48
CA VAL A 35 22.76 -8.39 -4.91
C VAL A 35 23.83 -7.70 -5.77
N LEU A 36 24.40 -6.59 -5.31
CA LEU A 36 25.54 -5.95 -5.98
C LEU A 36 26.77 -6.86 -6.02
N LEU A 37 27.08 -7.56 -4.92
CA LEU A 37 28.20 -8.50 -4.87
C LEU A 37 27.98 -9.66 -5.84
N VAL A 38 26.78 -10.24 -5.87
CA VAL A 38 26.35 -11.28 -6.82
C VAL A 38 26.55 -10.78 -8.26
N ALA A 39 26.08 -9.57 -8.57
CA ALA A 39 26.28 -8.97 -9.89
C ALA A 39 27.76 -8.72 -10.19
N LEU A 40 28.56 -8.32 -9.20
CA LEU A 40 29.99 -8.04 -9.34
C LEU A 40 30.80 -9.30 -9.66
N LEU A 41 30.45 -10.44 -9.06
CA LEU A 41 31.09 -11.73 -9.31
C LEU A 41 30.90 -12.22 -10.76
N ILE A 42 29.80 -11.82 -11.40
CA ILE A 42 29.42 -12.25 -12.75
C ILE A 42 29.80 -11.21 -13.80
N ALA A 43 29.51 -9.94 -13.53
CA ALA A 43 29.60 -8.84 -14.49
C ALA A 43 29.90 -7.51 -13.77
N PRO A 44 31.19 -7.19 -13.51
CA PRO A 44 31.57 -6.01 -12.73
C PRO A 44 31.01 -4.69 -13.26
N PHE A 45 31.01 -4.52 -14.58
CA PHE A 45 30.49 -3.30 -15.19
C PHE A 45 28.96 -3.21 -15.09
N ALA A 46 28.24 -4.33 -15.15
CA ALA A 46 26.80 -4.35 -14.90
C ALA A 46 26.49 -3.97 -13.44
N ALA A 47 27.25 -4.49 -12.47
CA ALA A 47 27.13 -4.11 -11.07
C ALA A 47 27.39 -2.61 -10.85
N LEU A 48 28.42 -2.06 -11.50
CA LEU A 48 28.70 -0.62 -11.47
C LEU A 48 27.55 0.19 -12.08
N GLY A 49 27.06 -0.21 -13.25
CA GLY A 49 25.91 0.43 -13.90
C GLY A 49 24.67 0.41 -13.01
N ALA A 50 24.39 -0.71 -12.35
CA ALA A 50 23.27 -0.85 -11.40
C ALA A 50 23.40 0.13 -10.23
N ALA A 51 24.59 0.26 -9.65
CA ALA A 51 24.86 1.20 -8.58
C ALA A 51 24.68 2.65 -9.04
N ILE A 52 25.20 3.01 -10.21
CA ILE A 52 25.03 4.36 -10.81
C ILE A 52 23.54 4.65 -11.04
N GLY A 53 22.82 3.72 -11.65
CA GLY A 53 21.39 3.87 -11.92
C GLY A 53 20.58 4.04 -10.64
N ALA A 54 20.81 3.19 -9.64
CA ALA A 54 20.12 3.26 -8.35
C ALA A 54 20.37 4.61 -7.65
N VAL A 55 21.62 5.08 -7.59
CA VAL A 55 21.95 6.39 -7.01
C VAL A 55 21.27 7.52 -7.78
N ALA A 56 21.30 7.49 -9.11
CA ALA A 56 20.64 8.49 -9.94
C ALA A 56 19.13 8.54 -9.69
N GLY A 57 18.47 7.38 -9.55
CA GLY A 57 17.06 7.27 -9.18
C GLY A 57 16.71 7.95 -7.87
N ILE A 58 17.45 7.66 -6.80
CA ILE A 58 17.23 8.28 -5.49
C ILE A 58 17.48 9.80 -5.54
N LEU A 59 18.53 10.25 -6.23
CA LEU A 59 18.80 11.68 -6.36
C LEU A 59 17.71 12.39 -7.18
N TRP A 60 17.27 11.78 -8.29
CA TRP A 60 16.21 12.30 -9.14
C TRP A 60 14.89 12.47 -8.40
N SER A 61 14.52 11.48 -7.57
CA SER A 61 13.27 11.51 -6.80
C SER A 61 13.13 12.72 -5.86
N ARG A 62 14.23 13.38 -5.50
CA ARG A 62 14.21 14.59 -4.66
C ARG A 62 13.76 15.84 -5.41
N PHE A 63 13.86 15.83 -6.74
CA PHE A 63 13.50 16.95 -7.61
C PHE A 63 12.17 16.70 -8.34
N ASP A 64 11.75 15.45 -8.43
CA ASP A 64 10.54 15.05 -9.13
C ASP A 64 9.38 14.85 -8.14
N SER A 65 8.47 15.83 -8.10
CA SER A 65 7.30 15.85 -7.20
C SER A 65 6.32 14.69 -7.44
N ARG A 66 6.52 13.88 -8.47
CA ARG A 66 5.69 12.70 -8.72
C ARG A 66 6.00 11.55 -7.75
N TRP A 67 7.15 11.57 -7.08
CA TRP A 67 7.52 10.62 -6.04
C TRP A 67 7.17 11.16 -4.66
N THR A 68 6.58 10.30 -3.82
CA THR A 68 6.35 10.63 -2.41
C THR A 68 7.59 10.35 -1.56
N SER A 69 7.67 10.97 -0.37
CA SER A 69 8.75 10.72 0.59
C SER A 69 8.81 9.24 1.01
N LEU A 70 7.66 8.61 1.24
CA LEU A 70 7.55 7.19 1.59
C LEU A 70 8.11 6.29 0.48
N GLU A 71 7.78 6.57 -0.78
CA GLU A 71 8.29 5.78 -1.91
C GLU A 71 9.81 5.93 -2.07
N ALA A 72 10.34 7.14 -1.87
CA ALA A 72 11.77 7.40 -1.90
C ALA A 72 12.51 6.72 -0.75
N GLU A 73 11.92 6.66 0.45
CA GLU A 73 12.45 5.94 1.62
C GLU A 73 12.42 4.42 1.41
N ALA A 74 11.40 3.90 0.72
CA ALA A 74 11.30 2.50 0.34
C ALA A 74 12.28 2.11 -0.80
N GLY A 75 13.04 3.04 -1.35
CA GLY A 75 14.01 2.78 -2.42
C GLY A 75 13.39 2.52 -3.80
N LEU A 76 12.09 2.77 -3.98
CA LEU A 76 11.38 2.52 -5.25
C LEU A 76 11.98 3.28 -6.44
N PRO A 77 12.40 4.56 -6.33
CA PRO A 77 12.99 5.29 -7.44
C PRO A 77 14.31 4.70 -7.95
N ALA A 78 15.00 3.88 -7.15
CA ALA A 78 16.24 3.23 -7.55
C ALA A 78 16.02 1.96 -8.39
N TYR A 79 14.83 1.34 -8.30
CA TYR A 79 14.59 -0.01 -8.83
C TYR A 79 14.73 -0.11 -10.36
N ASN A 80 13.92 0.61 -11.13
CA ASN A 80 13.99 0.57 -12.60
C ASN A 80 15.33 1.12 -13.14
N PRO A 81 15.88 2.23 -12.62
CA PRO A 81 17.21 2.70 -12.98
C PRO A 81 18.33 1.68 -12.70
N ALA A 82 18.27 0.92 -11.62
CA ALA A 82 19.23 -0.15 -11.33
C ALA A 82 19.19 -1.25 -12.40
N ILE A 83 17.99 -1.64 -12.85
CA ILE A 83 17.80 -2.63 -13.93
C ILE A 83 18.36 -2.11 -15.26
N VAL A 84 18.08 -0.86 -15.61
CA VAL A 84 18.69 -0.22 -16.80
C VAL A 84 20.22 -0.18 -16.67
N GLY A 85 20.72 0.11 -15.47
CA GLY A 85 22.14 0.04 -15.13
C GLY A 85 22.75 -1.34 -15.33
N LEU A 86 22.05 -2.42 -14.97
CA LEU A 86 22.50 -3.80 -15.23
C LEU A 86 22.63 -4.08 -16.73
N PHE A 87 21.71 -3.58 -17.56
CA PHE A 87 21.76 -3.77 -19.02
C PHE A 87 22.91 -3.00 -19.67
N TRP A 88 23.08 -1.75 -19.25
CA TRP A 88 23.99 -0.82 -19.90
C TRP A 88 25.39 -0.83 -19.31
N GLY A 89 25.55 -1.30 -18.08
CA GLY A 89 26.82 -1.33 -17.41
C GLY A 89 27.84 -2.11 -18.24
N SER A 90 27.49 -3.28 -18.74
CA SER A 90 28.33 -4.09 -19.62
C SER A 90 28.72 -3.37 -20.92
N ALA A 91 27.84 -2.53 -21.46
CA ALA A 91 28.11 -1.70 -22.64
C ALA A 91 29.19 -0.63 -22.37
N LEU A 92 29.36 -0.15 -21.13
CA LEU A 92 30.43 0.80 -20.75
C LEU A 92 31.83 0.27 -21.06
N ALA A 93 32.02 -1.05 -21.15
CA ALA A 93 33.29 -1.68 -21.43
C ALA A 93 33.66 -1.73 -22.93
N ARG A 94 32.76 -1.35 -23.85
CA ARG A 94 32.92 -1.56 -25.30
C ARG A 94 33.44 -0.34 -26.09
N GLY A 95 33.20 0.89 -25.64
CA GLY A 95 33.70 2.10 -26.31
C GLY A 95 32.88 3.37 -26.09
N VAL A 96 33.31 4.48 -26.70
CA VAL A 96 32.76 5.83 -26.49
C VAL A 96 31.29 5.98 -26.91
N TYR A 97 30.86 5.27 -27.96
CA TYR A 97 29.45 5.28 -28.41
C TYR A 97 28.51 4.71 -27.34
N ASP A 98 28.90 3.62 -26.69
CA ASP A 98 28.12 2.98 -25.61
C ASP A 98 28.06 3.84 -24.33
N VAL A 99 29.17 4.52 -24.00
CA VAL A 99 29.24 5.46 -22.87
C VAL A 99 28.29 6.64 -23.06
N SER A 100 28.03 7.05 -24.30
CA SER A 100 27.17 8.19 -24.63
C SER A 100 25.67 7.87 -24.53
N LEU A 101 25.29 6.62 -24.78
CA LEU A 101 23.89 6.20 -24.82
C LEU A 101 23.35 5.73 -23.46
N PHE A 102 24.22 5.27 -22.54
CA PHE A 102 23.81 4.92 -21.18
C PHE A 102 23.14 6.07 -20.42
N PRO A 103 23.68 7.32 -20.40
CA PRO A 103 23.01 8.45 -19.78
C PRO A 103 21.63 8.76 -20.39
N LEU A 104 21.48 8.59 -21.71
CA LEU A 104 20.19 8.81 -22.39
C LEU A 104 19.16 7.76 -21.97
N ALA A 105 19.54 6.48 -21.91
CA ALA A 105 18.69 5.42 -21.40
C ALA A 105 18.31 5.66 -19.92
N LEU A 106 19.27 6.12 -19.11
CA LEU A 106 19.04 6.45 -17.71
C LEU A 106 18.06 7.62 -17.55
N LEU A 107 18.23 8.71 -18.30
CA LEU A 107 17.29 9.83 -18.29
C LEU A 107 15.89 9.42 -18.77
N ALA A 108 15.81 8.58 -19.79
CA ALA A 108 14.54 8.06 -20.30
C ALA A 108 13.78 7.28 -19.22
N VAL A 109 14.45 6.37 -18.49
CA VAL A 109 13.79 5.60 -17.43
C VAL A 109 13.41 6.49 -16.24
N LEU A 110 14.26 7.44 -15.84
CA LEU A 110 13.97 8.37 -14.73
C LEU A 110 12.72 9.22 -15.00
N GLY A 111 12.54 9.69 -16.24
CA GLY A 111 11.36 10.46 -16.63
C GLY A 111 10.08 9.62 -16.77
N MET A 112 10.21 8.39 -17.28
CA MET A 112 9.11 7.50 -17.64
C MET A 112 8.56 6.69 -16.45
N ASP A 113 9.43 6.26 -15.54
CA ASP A 113 9.07 5.36 -14.42
C ASP A 113 7.86 5.86 -13.59
N PRO A 114 7.84 7.11 -13.07
CA PRO A 114 6.68 7.57 -12.29
C PRO A 114 5.37 7.60 -13.09
N LEU A 115 5.43 7.80 -14.42
CA LEU A 115 4.24 7.80 -15.28
C LEU A 115 3.71 6.39 -15.51
N VAL A 116 4.60 5.47 -15.92
CA VAL A 116 4.25 4.07 -16.17
C VAL A 116 3.74 3.42 -14.89
N ARG A 117 4.39 3.71 -13.75
CA ARG A 117 3.97 3.21 -12.45
C ARG A 117 2.55 3.64 -12.09
N ARG A 118 2.23 4.94 -12.19
CA ARG A 118 0.87 5.45 -11.92
C ARG A 118 -0.17 4.82 -12.85
N PHE A 119 0.14 4.74 -14.15
CA PHE A 119 -0.75 4.15 -15.15
C PHE A 119 -1.07 2.67 -14.87
N MET A 120 -0.07 1.90 -14.45
CA MET A 120 -0.21 0.49 -14.09
C MET A 120 -1.01 0.32 -12.79
N LEU A 121 -0.67 1.08 -11.74
CA LEU A 121 -1.35 1.01 -10.45
C LEU A 121 -2.83 1.38 -10.53
N GLN A 122 -3.19 2.39 -11.33
CA GLN A 122 -4.59 2.75 -11.59
C GLN A 122 -5.40 1.62 -12.24
N ARG A 123 -4.75 0.66 -12.89
CA ARG A 123 -5.36 -0.51 -13.53
C ARG A 123 -5.26 -1.78 -12.68
N GLY A 124 -4.77 -1.68 -11.44
CA GLY A 124 -4.50 -2.82 -10.58
C GLY A 124 -3.39 -3.74 -11.12
N LEU A 125 -2.50 -3.22 -11.98
CA LEU A 125 -1.40 -3.98 -12.56
C LEU A 125 -0.10 -3.70 -11.79
N PRO A 126 0.75 -4.72 -11.58
CA PRO A 126 2.04 -4.54 -10.93
C PRO A 126 2.98 -3.75 -11.86
N PRO A 127 3.60 -2.66 -11.39
CA PRO A 127 4.47 -1.80 -12.21
C PRO A 127 5.90 -2.35 -12.40
N LEU A 128 6.14 -3.61 -12.04
CA LEU A 128 7.47 -4.23 -11.93
C LEU A 128 8.26 -4.25 -13.24
N ALA A 129 9.38 -3.54 -13.28
CA ALA A 129 10.38 -3.53 -14.35
C ALA A 129 9.89 -3.00 -15.71
N VAL A 130 8.61 -2.60 -15.85
CA VAL A 130 8.03 -2.18 -17.14
C VAL A 130 8.82 -1.05 -17.77
N ALA A 131 9.11 0.00 -16.99
CA ALA A 131 9.83 1.15 -17.50
C ALA A 131 11.25 0.76 -17.96
N ALA A 132 11.96 -0.05 -17.16
CA ALA A 132 13.28 -0.53 -17.54
C ALA A 132 13.27 -1.42 -18.80
N LEU A 133 12.26 -2.28 -18.95
CA LEU A 133 12.08 -3.14 -20.13
C LEU A 133 11.83 -2.34 -21.39
N LEU A 134 10.93 -1.34 -21.33
CA LEU A 134 10.65 -0.45 -22.46
C LEU A 134 11.91 0.30 -22.90
N VAL A 135 12.70 0.82 -21.96
CA VAL A 135 13.98 1.45 -22.26
C VAL A 135 14.96 0.44 -22.87
N GLY A 136 15.05 -0.76 -22.32
CA GLY A 136 15.91 -1.83 -22.85
C GLY A 136 15.56 -2.20 -24.30
N TRP A 137 14.26 -2.32 -24.61
CA TRP A 137 13.78 -2.61 -25.96
C TRP A 137 14.04 -1.49 -26.95
N ALA A 138 13.77 -0.24 -26.57
CA ALA A 138 14.10 0.91 -27.39
C ALA A 138 15.61 0.98 -27.66
N SER A 139 16.43 0.74 -26.64
CA SER A 139 17.89 0.71 -26.74
C SER A 139 18.36 -0.35 -27.74
N ASN A 140 17.85 -1.57 -27.63
CA ASN A 140 18.18 -2.67 -28.53
C ASN A 140 17.75 -2.39 -29.98
N TRP A 141 16.57 -1.79 -30.18
CA TRP A 141 16.09 -1.42 -31.51
C TRP A 141 16.99 -0.39 -32.19
N VAL A 142 17.45 0.63 -31.44
CA VAL A 142 18.41 1.61 -31.94
C VAL A 142 19.70 0.94 -32.38
N TYR A 143 20.30 0.06 -31.56
CA TYR A 143 21.54 -0.64 -31.92
C TYR A 143 21.39 -1.52 -33.15
N TRP A 144 20.28 -2.26 -33.21
CA TRP A 144 19.97 -3.09 -34.36
C TRP A 144 19.83 -2.27 -35.65
N SER A 145 19.19 -1.10 -35.59
CA SER A 145 19.08 -0.18 -36.75
C SER A 145 20.43 0.35 -37.22
N LEU A 146 21.43 0.35 -36.34
CA LEU A 146 22.81 0.73 -36.63
C LEU A 146 23.70 -0.46 -37.03
N GLY A 147 23.14 -1.67 -37.15
CA GLY A 147 23.88 -2.90 -37.46
C GLY A 147 24.79 -3.38 -36.33
N VAL A 148 24.61 -2.87 -35.10
CA VAL A 148 25.39 -3.24 -33.93
C VAL A 148 24.58 -4.21 -33.07
N ASN A 149 25.18 -5.32 -32.67
CA ASN A 149 24.54 -6.21 -31.70
C ASN A 149 24.73 -5.64 -30.29
N PHE A 150 23.65 -5.14 -29.68
CA PHE A 150 23.67 -4.59 -28.31
C PHE A 150 24.21 -5.59 -27.27
N TRP A 151 24.11 -6.90 -27.51
CA TRP A 151 24.61 -7.97 -26.64
C TRP A 151 25.97 -8.52 -27.06
N ALA A 152 26.49 -8.12 -28.22
CA ALA A 152 27.84 -8.49 -28.62
C ALA A 152 28.83 -7.69 -27.78
N GLY A 153 29.47 -8.38 -26.84
CA GLY A 153 30.46 -7.83 -25.95
C GLY A 153 29.94 -7.66 -24.52
N ALA A 154 30.78 -8.08 -23.58
CA ALA A 154 30.65 -7.96 -22.13
C ALA A 154 29.82 -9.05 -21.43
N VAL A 155 30.31 -10.28 -21.54
CA VAL A 155 30.38 -11.15 -20.35
C VAL A 155 31.85 -11.48 -20.13
N LEU A 156 32.59 -10.54 -19.55
CA LEU A 156 33.72 -10.94 -18.73
C LEU A 156 33.08 -11.45 -17.44
N ALA A 157 32.88 -12.76 -17.34
CA ALA A 157 32.76 -13.42 -16.05
C ALA A 157 34.19 -13.55 -15.53
N PRO A 158 34.72 -12.58 -14.75
CA PRO A 158 36.13 -12.58 -14.35
C PRO A 158 36.51 -13.85 -13.59
N LEU A 159 35.52 -14.51 -13.00
CA LEU A 159 35.64 -15.74 -12.22
C LEU A 159 35.07 -16.97 -12.95
N GLY A 160 34.70 -16.87 -14.23
CA GLY A 160 34.12 -17.97 -15.00
C GLY A 160 32.90 -18.60 -14.32
N ASP A 161 32.75 -19.92 -14.47
CA ASP A 161 31.63 -20.69 -13.89
C ASP A 161 31.65 -20.65 -12.35
N GLU A 162 32.81 -20.57 -11.72
CA GLU A 162 32.95 -20.46 -10.25
C GLU A 162 32.30 -19.18 -9.71
N GLY A 163 32.44 -18.07 -10.42
CA GLY A 163 31.75 -16.82 -10.09
C GLY A 163 30.23 -16.95 -10.16
N VAL A 164 29.74 -17.70 -11.16
CA VAL A 164 28.31 -18.00 -11.33
C VAL A 164 27.80 -18.87 -10.19
N PHE A 165 28.51 -19.95 -9.83
CA PHE A 165 28.14 -20.81 -8.70
C PHE A 165 28.14 -20.06 -7.37
N ALA A 166 29.17 -19.25 -7.11
CA ALA A 166 29.25 -18.42 -5.90
C ALA A 166 28.10 -17.41 -5.84
N ALA A 167 27.76 -16.78 -6.97
CA ALA A 167 26.66 -15.83 -7.06
C ALA A 167 25.29 -16.51 -6.81
N ILE A 168 25.06 -17.69 -7.38
CA ILE A 168 23.85 -18.50 -7.12
C ILE A 168 23.79 -18.90 -5.65
N ALA A 169 24.90 -19.37 -5.06
CA ALA A 169 24.96 -19.80 -3.67
C ALA A 169 24.67 -18.64 -2.70
N LEU A 170 25.28 -17.47 -2.92
CA LEU A 170 25.04 -16.27 -2.12
C LEU A 170 23.59 -15.80 -2.19
N LEU A 171 23.03 -15.73 -3.41
CA LEU A 171 21.64 -15.31 -3.59
C LEU A 171 20.67 -16.33 -2.97
N THR A 172 20.94 -17.62 -3.11
CA THR A 172 20.18 -18.71 -2.49
C THR A 172 20.26 -18.64 -0.96
N ALA A 173 21.43 -18.38 -0.39
CA ALA A 173 21.61 -18.23 1.05
C ALA A 173 20.80 -17.05 1.61
N VAL A 174 20.74 -15.93 0.89
CA VAL A 174 19.91 -14.78 1.27
C VAL A 174 18.42 -15.13 1.24
N TYR A 175 17.95 -15.85 0.22
CA TYR A 175 16.57 -16.30 0.19
C TYR A 175 16.27 -17.33 1.30
N LEU A 176 17.19 -18.26 1.57
CA LEU A 176 17.07 -19.25 2.67
C LEU A 176 16.97 -18.57 4.03
N TYR A 177 17.77 -17.52 4.25
CA TYR A 177 17.76 -16.73 5.48
C TYR A 177 16.40 -16.03 5.70
N ARG A 178 15.74 -15.60 4.62
CA ARG A 178 14.44 -14.93 4.72
C ARG A 178 13.28 -15.90 4.87
N ASP A 179 13.19 -16.92 4.01
CA ASP A 179 12.14 -17.94 4.04
C ASP A 179 12.64 -19.27 3.48
N TRP A 180 12.95 -20.19 4.39
CA TRP A 180 13.51 -21.50 4.04
C TRP A 180 12.61 -22.34 3.13
N ARG A 181 11.27 -22.17 3.19
CA ARG A 181 10.34 -22.97 2.37
C ARG A 181 10.38 -22.53 0.91
N SER A 182 10.33 -21.23 0.68
CA SER A 182 10.48 -20.62 -0.66
C SER A 182 11.83 -20.93 -1.27
N ALA A 183 12.87 -20.88 -0.44
CA ALA A 183 14.23 -21.09 -0.87
C ALA A 183 14.58 -22.57 -1.11
N MET A 184 13.93 -23.52 -0.45
CA MET A 184 14.06 -24.95 -0.81
C MET A 184 13.43 -25.27 -2.17
N LEU A 185 12.30 -24.65 -2.51
CA LEU A 185 11.68 -24.79 -3.84
C LEU A 185 12.53 -24.13 -4.93
N ALA A 186 12.93 -22.87 -4.73
CA ALA A 186 13.78 -22.16 -5.66
C ALA A 186 15.14 -22.86 -5.82
N GLY A 187 15.77 -23.26 -4.70
CA GLY A 187 17.03 -24.00 -4.69
C GLY A 187 16.92 -25.38 -5.34
N GLY A 188 15.84 -26.13 -5.08
CA GLY A 188 15.59 -27.43 -5.72
C GLY A 188 15.39 -27.32 -7.23
N LEU A 189 14.67 -26.30 -7.69
CA LEU A 189 14.47 -26.02 -9.12
C LEU A 189 15.75 -25.52 -9.80
N VAL A 190 16.53 -24.68 -9.14
CA VAL A 190 17.85 -24.23 -9.60
C VAL A 190 18.80 -25.42 -9.74
N LEU A 191 18.91 -26.27 -8.71
CA LEU A 191 19.77 -27.45 -8.70
C LEU A 191 19.35 -28.49 -9.75
N ALA A 192 18.05 -28.70 -9.96
CA ALA A 192 17.53 -29.59 -11.00
C ALA A 192 17.74 -29.06 -12.43
N ALA A 193 17.89 -27.73 -12.59
CA ALA A 193 18.07 -27.08 -13.88
C ALA A 193 19.54 -26.87 -14.27
N VAL A 194 20.49 -26.86 -13.32
CA VAL A 194 21.94 -26.77 -13.57
C VAL A 194 22.44 -27.79 -14.63
N PRO A 195 21.95 -29.04 -14.70
CA PRO A 195 22.40 -30.02 -15.70
C PRO A 195 21.92 -29.76 -17.14
N LEU A 196 21.02 -28.79 -17.38
CA LEU A 196 20.31 -28.61 -18.67
C LEU A 196 21.07 -27.77 -19.73
N GLY A 197 22.39 -27.56 -19.56
CA GLY A 197 23.27 -27.02 -20.60
C GLY A 197 23.67 -25.54 -20.42
N PRO A 198 24.20 -24.88 -21.47
CA PRO A 198 24.98 -23.62 -21.38
C PRO A 198 24.20 -22.36 -20.98
N ALA A 199 22.99 -22.52 -20.45
CA ALA A 199 22.08 -21.47 -20.08
C ALA A 199 22.04 -21.24 -18.55
N GLY A 200 23.20 -21.13 -17.91
CA GLY A 200 23.34 -20.90 -16.46
C GLY A 200 22.60 -19.66 -15.90
N LEU A 201 22.05 -18.83 -16.78
CA LEU A 201 21.27 -17.64 -16.46
C LEU A 201 19.78 -17.89 -16.17
N TRP A 202 19.24 -19.08 -16.45
CA TRP A 202 17.88 -19.42 -16.04
C TRP A 202 17.73 -19.48 -14.53
N ALA A 203 18.76 -19.98 -13.83
CA ALA A 203 18.79 -20.03 -12.38
C ALA A 203 18.58 -18.63 -11.76
N PHE A 204 19.09 -17.59 -12.44
CA PHE A 204 18.91 -16.18 -12.06
C PHE A 204 17.52 -15.63 -12.35
N ALA A 205 16.74 -16.25 -13.22
CA ALA A 205 15.34 -15.84 -13.46
C ALA A 205 14.37 -16.62 -12.57
N VAL A 206 14.63 -17.91 -12.35
CA VAL A 206 13.75 -18.81 -11.58
C VAL A 206 13.71 -18.44 -10.10
N ALA A 207 14.86 -18.20 -9.46
CA ALA A 207 14.85 -17.87 -8.04
C ALA A 207 14.15 -16.52 -7.76
N PRO A 208 14.45 -15.42 -8.46
CA PRO A 208 13.70 -14.18 -8.34
C PRO A 208 12.24 -14.28 -8.80
N ALA A 209 11.90 -15.10 -9.80
CA ALA A 209 10.50 -15.29 -10.19
C ALA A 209 9.72 -16.07 -9.13
N ALA A 210 10.20 -17.23 -8.70
CA ALA A 210 9.60 -18.03 -7.63
C ALA A 210 9.45 -17.20 -6.34
N TYR A 211 10.45 -16.38 -6.05
CA TYR A 211 10.45 -15.54 -4.88
C TYR A 211 9.60 -14.26 -5.05
N ALA A 212 9.55 -13.62 -6.22
CA ALA A 212 8.58 -12.56 -6.52
C ALA A 212 7.15 -13.06 -6.32
N LEU A 213 6.86 -14.28 -6.76
CA LEU A 213 5.59 -14.93 -6.51
C LEU A 213 5.39 -15.22 -5.01
N SER A 214 6.43 -15.61 -4.26
CA SER A 214 6.35 -15.74 -2.79
C SER A 214 6.10 -14.41 -2.05
N ALA A 215 6.67 -13.32 -2.54
CA ALA A 215 6.46 -11.98 -2.00
C ALA A 215 5.07 -11.44 -2.34
N VAL A 216 4.49 -11.91 -3.46
CA VAL A 216 3.14 -11.58 -3.93
C VAL A 216 2.08 -12.59 -3.43
N TRP A 217 2.45 -13.70 -2.80
CA TRP A 217 1.50 -14.64 -2.19
C TRP A 217 2.11 -15.34 -0.96
N PRO A 218 1.58 -15.13 0.25
CA PRO A 218 2.17 -15.72 1.46
C PRO A 218 2.14 -17.26 1.38
N ILE A 219 3.30 -17.91 1.45
CA ILE A 219 3.47 -19.37 1.32
C ILE A 219 3.16 -20.10 2.65
N ALA A 220 1.98 -19.84 3.21
CA ALA A 220 1.52 -20.53 4.41
C ALA A 220 0.81 -21.87 4.13
N GLY A 221 0.70 -22.32 2.86
CA GLY A 221 0.05 -23.60 2.54
C GLY A 221 0.43 -24.21 1.19
N PRO A 222 0.02 -25.48 0.93
CA PRO A 222 0.37 -26.24 -0.28
C PRO A 222 -0.01 -25.56 -1.61
N ARG A 223 -1.01 -24.66 -1.58
CA ARG A 223 -1.37 -23.83 -2.74
C ARG A 223 -0.31 -22.80 -3.11
N GLY A 224 0.31 -22.14 -2.12
CA GLY A 224 1.39 -21.16 -2.37
C GLY A 224 2.64 -21.84 -2.94
N VAL A 225 2.96 -23.04 -2.45
CA VAL A 225 4.00 -23.90 -3.01
C VAL A 225 3.71 -24.28 -4.46
N GLY A 226 2.47 -24.72 -4.75
CA GLY A 226 2.05 -25.04 -6.12
C GLY A 226 2.11 -23.83 -7.06
N MET A 227 1.81 -22.63 -6.57
CA MET A 227 1.89 -21.38 -7.35
C MET A 227 3.33 -20.98 -7.65
N ALA A 228 4.23 -21.04 -6.66
CA ALA A 228 5.66 -20.77 -6.88
C ALA A 228 6.28 -21.77 -7.86
N ALA A 229 5.93 -23.06 -7.73
CA ALA A 229 6.35 -24.10 -8.67
C ALA A 229 5.79 -23.88 -10.07
N GLY A 230 4.49 -23.56 -10.20
CA GLY A 230 3.85 -23.28 -11.49
C GLY A 230 4.44 -22.07 -12.21
N GLY A 231 4.75 -21.00 -11.48
CA GLY A 231 5.39 -19.82 -12.05
C GLY A 231 6.86 -20.07 -12.44
N ALA A 232 7.60 -20.86 -11.66
CA ALA A 232 8.94 -21.30 -12.05
C ALA A 232 8.93 -22.18 -13.30
N LEU A 233 7.97 -23.11 -13.42
CA LEU A 233 7.76 -23.92 -14.61
C LEU A 233 7.35 -23.07 -15.82
N THR A 234 6.48 -22.07 -15.62
CA THR A 234 6.09 -21.13 -16.68
C THR A 234 7.29 -20.31 -17.14
N ALA A 235 8.10 -19.80 -16.21
CA ALA A 235 9.36 -19.12 -16.54
C ALA A 235 10.31 -20.02 -17.32
N GLY A 236 10.39 -21.28 -16.91
CA GLY A 236 11.18 -22.26 -17.62
C GLY A 236 10.65 -22.53 -19.04
N LEU A 237 9.34 -22.69 -19.20
CA LEU A 237 8.73 -22.93 -20.50
C LEU A 237 8.88 -21.72 -21.44
N VAL A 238 8.65 -20.49 -20.94
CA VAL A 238 8.83 -19.25 -21.71
C VAL A 238 10.27 -19.13 -22.19
N TRP A 239 11.26 -19.47 -21.34
CA TRP A 239 12.65 -19.48 -21.79
C TRP A 239 12.91 -20.59 -22.79
N TRP A 240 12.49 -21.84 -22.54
CA TRP A 240 12.71 -22.98 -23.46
C TRP A 240 12.20 -22.70 -24.87
N LEU A 241 11.04 -22.06 -24.94
CA LEU A 241 10.39 -21.64 -26.18
C LEU A 241 10.99 -20.35 -26.76
N TRP A 242 11.80 -19.61 -26.02
CA TRP A 242 12.33 -18.31 -26.45
C TRP A 242 13.28 -18.38 -27.66
N PRO A 243 14.30 -19.26 -27.71
CA PRO A 243 15.20 -19.33 -28.87
C PRO A 243 14.47 -19.52 -30.22
N PRO A 244 13.51 -20.46 -30.37
CA PRO A 244 12.84 -20.67 -31.65
C PRO A 244 11.78 -19.61 -32.00
N ILE A 245 11.18 -18.93 -31.01
CA ILE A 245 10.12 -17.92 -31.23
C ILE A 245 10.67 -16.50 -31.21
N SER A 246 11.99 -16.32 -31.06
CA SER A 246 12.60 -14.99 -30.98
C SER A 246 12.32 -14.17 -32.24
N VAL A 247 11.25 -13.38 -32.19
CA VAL A 247 11.00 -12.29 -33.12
C VAL A 247 12.03 -11.23 -32.76
N PHE A 248 13.06 -11.08 -33.59
CA PHE A 248 13.95 -9.92 -33.70
C PHE A 248 14.50 -9.31 -32.39
N PRO A 249 15.83 -9.25 -32.26
CA PRO A 249 16.56 -9.87 -31.16
C PRO A 249 16.13 -9.33 -29.78
N LEU A 250 15.09 -9.91 -29.18
CA LEU A 250 14.77 -9.65 -27.78
C LEU A 250 15.73 -10.45 -26.88
N PRO A 251 16.35 -9.82 -25.87
CA PRO A 251 17.35 -10.48 -25.03
C PRO A 251 16.70 -11.59 -24.21
N SER A 252 17.29 -12.79 -24.26
CA SER A 252 16.84 -14.00 -23.57
C SER A 252 16.93 -13.92 -22.03
N LEU A 253 17.56 -12.89 -21.47
CA LEU A 253 17.85 -12.84 -20.04
C LEU A 253 16.70 -12.32 -19.18
N VAL A 254 16.05 -11.22 -19.60
CA VAL A 254 15.09 -10.49 -18.75
C VAL A 254 13.70 -10.45 -19.35
N ALA A 255 13.56 -10.49 -20.68
CA ALA A 255 12.24 -10.57 -21.29
C ALA A 255 11.53 -11.89 -20.91
N PRO A 256 12.14 -13.08 -20.97
CA PRO A 256 11.49 -14.31 -20.50
C PRO A 256 11.12 -14.28 -19.02
N GLY A 257 12.01 -13.79 -18.15
CA GLY A 257 11.76 -13.70 -16.70
C GLY A 257 10.63 -12.72 -16.35
N ALA A 258 10.66 -11.52 -16.92
CA ALA A 258 9.61 -10.53 -16.70
C ALA A 258 8.29 -10.94 -17.37
N ILE A 259 8.31 -11.45 -18.60
CA ILE A 259 7.12 -11.98 -19.29
C ILE A 259 6.55 -13.16 -18.51
N ALA A 260 7.38 -14.04 -17.96
CA ALA A 260 6.89 -15.14 -17.15
C ALA A 260 6.30 -14.67 -15.82
N ILE A 261 6.93 -13.70 -15.14
CA ILE A 261 6.34 -13.05 -13.97
C ILE A 261 5.01 -12.44 -14.39
N TYR A 262 4.94 -11.63 -15.45
CA TYR A 262 3.69 -11.02 -15.91
C TYR A 262 2.63 -12.02 -16.34
N ALA A 263 2.98 -13.07 -17.08
CA ALA A 263 2.07 -14.12 -17.50
C ALA A 263 1.54 -14.87 -16.27
N THR A 264 2.42 -15.27 -15.36
CA THR A 264 2.04 -15.92 -14.11
C THR A 264 1.15 -14.99 -13.28
N LEU A 265 1.55 -13.74 -13.08
CA LEU A 265 0.76 -12.74 -12.37
C LEU A 265 -0.59 -12.50 -13.07
N THR A 266 -0.67 -12.44 -14.41
CA THR A 266 -1.90 -12.11 -15.14
C THR A 266 -2.87 -13.28 -15.22
N PHE A 267 -2.37 -14.48 -15.57
CA PHE A 267 -3.18 -15.69 -15.65
C PHE A 267 -3.58 -16.23 -14.27
N MET A 268 -2.74 -16.02 -13.25
CA MET A 268 -3.01 -16.43 -11.87
C MET A 268 -3.58 -15.28 -11.01
N ALA A 269 -3.67 -14.05 -11.53
CA ALA A 269 -4.46 -12.95 -10.94
C ALA A 269 -5.96 -13.13 -11.12
N GLY A 270 -6.46 -14.01 -11.99
CA GLY A 270 -7.90 -14.30 -12.02
C GLY A 270 -8.44 -14.69 -10.63
N PRO A 271 -7.76 -15.62 -9.92
CA PRO A 271 -7.99 -15.91 -8.50
C PRO A 271 -7.38 -14.91 -7.49
N ALA A 272 -6.50 -14.00 -7.91
CA ALA A 272 -5.70 -13.11 -7.04
C ALA A 272 -5.84 -11.59 -7.33
N ARG A 273 -6.87 -11.17 -8.07
CA ARG A 273 -7.27 -9.76 -8.25
C ARG A 273 -7.74 -9.10 -6.94
N GLY A 274 -7.99 -9.90 -5.90
CA GLY A 274 -7.83 -9.43 -4.52
C GLY A 274 -6.36 -9.59 -4.13
N GLY A 275 -5.55 -8.53 -4.29
CA GLY A 275 -4.11 -8.55 -4.00
C GLY A 275 -3.81 -9.07 -2.59
N LEU A 276 -2.58 -9.56 -2.32
CA LEU A 276 -2.18 -10.23 -1.06
C LEU A 276 -3.11 -9.92 0.09
N ILE A 277 -4.12 -10.76 0.23
CA ILE A 277 -5.14 -10.57 1.24
C ILE A 277 -4.46 -10.96 2.54
N ASP A 278 -4.36 -10.01 3.48
CA ASP A 278 -3.86 -10.28 4.82
C ASP A 278 -4.56 -11.57 5.35
N PRO A 279 -3.81 -12.57 5.87
CA PRO A 279 -4.43 -13.82 6.35
C PRO A 279 -5.56 -13.58 7.36
N GLY A 280 -5.49 -12.49 8.11
CA GLY A 280 -6.54 -12.02 9.01
C GLY A 280 -7.86 -11.73 8.31
N VAL A 281 -7.86 -11.25 7.06
CA VAL A 281 -9.10 -11.03 6.28
C VAL A 281 -9.80 -12.35 5.98
N ARG A 282 -9.06 -13.42 5.66
CA ARG A 282 -9.65 -14.76 5.48
C ARG A 282 -10.15 -15.34 6.80
N LYS A 283 -9.42 -15.10 7.91
CA LYS A 283 -9.86 -15.51 9.24
C LYS A 283 -11.17 -14.80 9.60
N LEU A 284 -11.24 -13.49 9.39
CA LEU A 284 -12.42 -12.66 9.60
C LEU A 284 -13.60 -13.13 8.74
N ALA A 285 -13.37 -13.36 7.44
CA ALA A 285 -14.41 -13.89 6.55
C ALA A 285 -15.02 -15.18 7.09
N LYS A 286 -14.21 -16.14 7.55
CA LYS A 286 -14.75 -17.38 8.15
C LYS A 286 -15.61 -17.14 9.39
N HIS A 287 -15.25 -16.15 10.23
CA HIS A 287 -16.03 -15.83 11.43
C HIS A 287 -17.37 -15.18 11.06
N LEU A 288 -17.34 -14.23 10.12
CA LEU A 288 -18.56 -13.60 9.61
C LEU A 288 -19.49 -14.60 8.90
N ASP A 289 -18.92 -15.47 8.08
CA ASP A 289 -19.67 -16.50 7.36
C ASP A 289 -20.36 -17.49 8.32
N ALA A 290 -19.66 -17.90 9.40
CA ALA A 290 -20.22 -18.77 10.44
C ALA A 290 -21.36 -18.12 11.25
N GLN A 291 -21.47 -16.79 11.25
CA GLN A 291 -22.53 -16.03 11.93
C GLN A 291 -23.72 -15.72 11.01
N THR A 292 -23.60 -16.01 9.71
CA THR A 292 -24.64 -15.72 8.72
C THR A 292 -25.94 -16.48 9.02
N GLY A 293 -27.07 -15.77 9.00
CA GLY A 293 -28.38 -16.34 9.35
C GLY A 293 -28.70 -16.36 10.84
N SER A 294 -27.79 -15.90 11.70
CA SER A 294 -28.09 -15.58 13.10
C SER A 294 -28.52 -14.12 13.27
N ASP A 295 -29.28 -13.83 14.34
CA ASP A 295 -29.62 -12.44 14.69
C ASP A 295 -28.41 -11.63 15.19
N ASN A 296 -27.26 -12.29 15.45
CA ASN A 296 -26.06 -11.71 16.07
C ASN A 296 -25.01 -11.27 15.02
N ARG A 297 -25.43 -10.42 14.07
CA ARG A 297 -24.53 -9.88 13.04
C ARG A 297 -23.42 -9.01 13.64
N ALA A 298 -22.22 -9.06 13.06
CA ALA A 298 -21.08 -8.29 13.53
C ALA A 298 -21.33 -6.77 13.43
N ALA A 299 -20.95 -6.02 14.46
CA ALA A 299 -21.03 -4.55 14.42
C ALA A 299 -19.71 -3.96 13.92
N VAL A 300 -19.77 -2.76 13.36
CA VAL A 300 -18.57 -2.00 12.95
C VAL A 300 -18.35 -0.85 13.92
N LEU A 301 -17.09 -0.59 14.25
CA LEU A 301 -16.62 0.62 14.92
C LEU A 301 -15.57 1.30 14.05
N SER A 302 -15.94 2.36 13.33
CA SER A 302 -15.01 3.06 12.43
C SER A 302 -14.50 4.40 12.99
N GLY A 303 -13.32 4.80 12.54
CA GLY A 303 -12.72 6.11 12.77
C GLY A 303 -12.12 6.72 11.51
N ALA A 304 -11.38 7.82 11.66
CA ALA A 304 -10.98 8.67 10.54
C ALA A 304 -10.14 7.96 9.48
N GLY A 305 -9.39 6.92 9.86
CA GLY A 305 -8.63 6.08 8.94
C GLY A 305 -9.48 5.37 7.87
N LEU A 306 -10.81 5.27 8.05
CA LEU A 306 -11.72 4.79 7.00
C LEU A 306 -11.85 5.81 5.86
N SER A 307 -11.75 7.12 6.17
CA SER A 307 -12.03 8.23 5.26
C SER A 307 -10.79 8.90 4.67
N THR A 308 -9.58 8.54 5.11
CA THR A 308 -8.32 9.15 4.62
C THR A 308 -8.12 8.98 3.13
N ALA A 309 -8.44 7.80 2.57
CA ALA A 309 -8.38 7.53 1.14
C ALA A 309 -9.43 8.30 0.32
N SER A 310 -10.44 8.88 0.98
CA SER A 310 -11.43 9.79 0.38
C SER A 310 -10.97 11.26 0.40
N GLY A 311 -9.74 11.54 0.86
CA GLY A 311 -9.20 12.90 0.93
C GLY A 311 -9.55 13.67 2.21
N ILE A 312 -10.23 13.03 3.17
CA ILE A 312 -10.55 13.64 4.47
C ILE A 312 -9.35 13.46 5.41
N PRO A 313 -8.79 14.54 5.98
CA PRO A 313 -7.64 14.43 6.88
C PRO A 313 -8.02 13.78 8.22
N ASP A 314 -7.08 13.07 8.83
CA ASP A 314 -7.29 12.46 10.15
C ASP A 314 -7.18 13.47 11.31
N TYR A 315 -7.80 13.15 12.46
CA TYR A 315 -7.80 14.00 13.66
C TYR A 315 -6.43 14.28 14.25
N THR A 316 -5.44 13.42 14.00
CA THR A 316 -4.09 13.59 14.53
C THR A 316 -3.25 14.55 13.73
N SER A 317 -3.59 14.74 12.45
CA SER A 317 -2.94 15.70 11.57
C SER A 317 -3.26 17.15 11.92
N ALA A 318 -4.45 17.40 12.50
CA ALA A 318 -4.94 18.71 12.91
C ALA A 318 -4.89 19.80 11.83
N VAL A 319 -4.83 19.44 10.54
CA VAL A 319 -4.58 20.37 9.42
C VAL A 319 -5.67 21.41 9.21
N TRP A 320 -6.88 21.19 9.75
CA TRP A 320 -7.99 22.14 9.70
C TRP A 320 -8.03 23.09 10.90
N LEU A 321 -7.18 22.90 11.91
CA LEU A 321 -7.04 23.82 13.03
C LEU A 321 -6.05 24.93 12.67
N ASP A 322 -6.25 26.11 13.27
CA ASP A 322 -5.24 27.17 13.23
C ASP A 322 -4.06 26.76 14.13
N PRO A 323 -2.83 26.61 13.57
CA PRO A 323 -1.65 26.19 14.34
C PRO A 323 -1.21 27.23 15.39
N ALA A 324 -1.64 28.49 15.27
CA ALA A 324 -1.35 29.53 16.26
C ALA A 324 -2.30 29.47 17.48
N VAL A 325 -3.34 28.64 17.43
CA VAL A 325 -4.36 28.54 18.48
C VAL A 325 -4.20 27.22 19.25
N PRO A 326 -4.11 27.25 20.59
CA PRO A 326 -4.07 26.03 21.39
C PRO A 326 -5.31 25.16 21.18
N VAL A 327 -5.13 23.84 21.04
CA VAL A 327 -6.23 22.87 20.81
C VAL A 327 -7.33 22.96 21.88
N ALA A 328 -6.94 23.24 23.13
CA ALA A 328 -7.88 23.39 24.25
C ALA A 328 -8.90 24.52 24.03
N ASP A 329 -8.61 25.49 23.17
CA ASP A 329 -9.53 26.59 22.88
C ASP A 329 -10.71 26.17 21.98
N TYR A 330 -10.61 25.02 21.31
CA TYR A 330 -11.70 24.40 20.55
C TYR A 330 -12.59 23.49 21.42
N ALA A 331 -12.39 23.46 22.74
CA ALA A 331 -13.18 22.64 23.65
C ALA A 331 -14.60 23.20 23.87
N TYR A 332 -15.53 22.34 24.22
CA TYR A 332 -16.94 22.71 24.42
C TYR A 332 -17.14 23.81 25.47
N GLY A 333 -16.44 23.72 26.61
CA GLY A 333 -16.51 24.75 27.64
C GLY A 333 -16.05 26.13 27.16
N ARG A 334 -15.09 26.18 26.22
CA ARG A 334 -14.62 27.43 25.59
C ARG A 334 -15.64 27.97 24.59
N TYR A 335 -16.27 27.09 23.81
CA TYR A 335 -17.38 27.46 22.91
C TYR A 335 -18.53 28.17 23.64
N LEU A 336 -18.87 27.71 24.85
CA LEU A 336 -19.91 28.31 25.67
C LEU A 336 -19.49 29.65 26.27
N ALA A 337 -18.25 29.75 26.76
CA ALA A 337 -17.80 30.86 27.59
C ALA A 337 -17.23 32.06 26.81
N ASP A 338 -16.70 31.86 25.60
CA ASP A 338 -15.92 32.87 24.88
C ASP A 338 -16.37 32.98 23.41
N PRO A 339 -16.97 34.11 22.99
CA PRO A 339 -17.37 34.33 21.61
C PRO A 339 -16.23 34.16 20.59
N ARG A 340 -14.99 34.56 20.93
CA ARG A 340 -13.85 34.40 20.02
C ARG A 340 -13.45 32.93 19.85
N ALA A 341 -13.52 32.14 20.92
CA ALA A 341 -13.29 30.70 20.85
C ALA A 341 -14.40 30.03 20.02
N ARG A 342 -15.65 30.50 20.17
CA ARG A 342 -16.79 30.06 19.37
C ARG A 342 -16.58 30.26 17.88
N ASN A 343 -16.13 31.45 17.47
CA ASN A 343 -15.89 31.78 16.06
C ASN A 343 -14.74 30.96 15.48
N ARG A 344 -13.66 30.74 16.26
CA ARG A 344 -12.57 29.84 15.88
C ARG A 344 -13.05 28.40 15.70
N TYR A 345 -13.91 27.91 16.60
CA TYR A 345 -14.51 26.58 16.49
C TYR A 345 -15.40 26.44 15.24
N LEU A 346 -16.26 27.43 14.98
CA LEU A 346 -17.09 27.48 13.77
C LEU A 346 -16.23 27.46 12.51
N ALA A 347 -15.20 28.30 12.44
CA ALA A 347 -14.28 28.36 11.31
C ALA A 347 -13.51 27.05 11.10
N ALA A 348 -13.05 26.41 12.18
CA ALA A 348 -12.39 25.10 12.10
C ALA A 348 -13.32 24.00 11.60
N CYS A 349 -14.57 23.96 12.08
CA CYS A 349 -15.57 23.03 11.60
C CYS A 349 -15.93 23.30 10.13
N GLY A 350 -16.04 24.57 9.72
CA GLY A 350 -16.24 24.97 8.33
C GLY A 350 -15.13 24.45 7.41
N ARG A 351 -13.87 24.65 7.77
CA ARG A 351 -12.73 24.10 7.02
C ARG A 351 -12.75 22.57 6.95
N PHE A 352 -13.06 21.88 8.05
CA PHE A 352 -13.19 20.43 8.03
C PHE A 352 -14.35 19.98 7.11
N ARG A 353 -15.47 20.70 7.15
CA ARG A 353 -16.65 20.45 6.31
C ARG A 353 -16.34 20.56 4.82
N GLU A 354 -15.49 21.49 4.40
CA GLU A 354 -15.06 21.61 3.00
C GLU A 354 -14.45 20.30 2.47
N TYR A 355 -13.59 19.64 3.27
CA TYR A 355 -13.07 18.31 2.92
C TYR A 355 -14.17 17.26 2.81
N ALA A 356 -15.10 17.25 3.78
CA ALA A 356 -16.17 16.24 3.83
C ALA A 356 -17.18 16.39 2.68
N VAL A 357 -17.54 17.62 2.29
CA VAL A 357 -18.50 17.88 1.20
C VAL A 357 -17.93 17.52 -0.17
N LEU A 358 -16.62 17.68 -0.37
CA LEU A 358 -15.95 17.34 -1.63
C LEU A 358 -15.57 15.85 -1.74
N ALA A 359 -15.58 15.13 -0.63
CA ALA A 359 -15.19 13.73 -0.59
C ALA A 359 -16.30 12.81 -1.11
N GLU A 360 -15.90 11.77 -1.84
CA GLU A 360 -16.78 10.67 -2.21
C GLU A 360 -16.45 9.42 -1.38
N PRO A 361 -17.41 8.52 -1.14
CA PRO A 361 -17.13 7.25 -0.50
C PRO A 361 -16.04 6.48 -1.26
N ASN A 362 -15.04 5.96 -0.56
CA ASN A 362 -14.03 5.08 -1.16
C ASN A 362 -14.50 3.60 -1.21
N ALA A 363 -13.64 2.72 -1.72
CA ALA A 363 -13.95 1.30 -1.85
C ALA A 363 -14.25 0.60 -0.50
N GLY A 364 -13.64 1.07 0.60
CA GLY A 364 -13.91 0.55 1.94
C GLY A 364 -15.33 0.83 2.40
N HIS A 365 -15.83 2.05 2.19
CA HIS A 365 -17.22 2.42 2.53
C HIS A 365 -18.25 1.59 1.76
N ARG A 366 -18.06 1.47 0.43
CA ARG A 366 -18.94 0.66 -0.43
C ARG A 366 -18.93 -0.81 -0.03
N ALA A 367 -17.76 -1.35 0.31
CA ALA A 367 -17.64 -2.73 0.77
C ALA A 367 -18.41 -2.97 2.08
N LEU A 368 -18.35 -2.02 3.04
CA LEU A 368 -19.10 -2.12 4.29
C LEU A 368 -20.61 -2.06 4.07
N ALA A 369 -21.08 -1.11 3.24
CA ALA A 369 -22.50 -1.01 2.90
C ALA A 369 -23.01 -2.31 2.26
N ARG A 370 -22.26 -2.87 1.31
CA ARG A 370 -22.57 -4.14 0.66
C ARG A 370 -22.58 -5.33 1.62
N LEU A 371 -21.62 -5.40 2.54
CA LEU A 371 -21.58 -6.46 3.56
C LEU A 371 -22.76 -6.36 4.54
N GLN A 372 -23.23 -5.14 4.83
CA GLN A 372 -24.44 -4.90 5.61
C GLN A 372 -25.70 -5.35 4.87
N GLU A 373 -25.82 -4.98 3.59
CA GLU A 373 -26.91 -5.40 2.71
C GLU A 373 -26.98 -6.94 2.58
N ALA A 374 -25.83 -7.58 2.44
CA ALA A 374 -25.70 -9.03 2.39
C ALA A 374 -25.91 -9.74 3.76
N GLY A 375 -26.16 -8.98 4.84
CA GLY A 375 -26.51 -9.54 6.15
C GLY A 375 -25.32 -10.01 7.00
N PHE A 376 -24.07 -9.74 6.60
CA PHE A 376 -22.90 -10.07 7.41
C PHE A 376 -22.65 -9.05 8.53
N LEU A 377 -23.06 -7.80 8.29
CA LEU A 377 -22.87 -6.69 9.24
C LEU A 377 -24.22 -6.17 9.76
N GLY A 378 -24.23 -5.80 11.04
CA GLY A 378 -25.33 -5.18 11.75
C GLY A 378 -25.20 -3.66 11.76
N ALA A 379 -25.08 -3.05 12.94
CA ALA A 379 -24.94 -1.61 13.08
C ALA A 379 -23.53 -1.11 12.72
N MET A 380 -23.48 0.03 12.02
CA MET A 380 -22.26 0.77 11.69
C MET A 380 -22.08 1.89 12.71
N ILE A 381 -21.31 1.65 13.75
CA ILE A 381 -20.96 2.67 14.75
C ILE A 381 -19.75 3.43 14.21
N THR A 382 -19.86 4.75 14.09
CA THR A 382 -18.77 5.57 13.55
C THR A 382 -18.45 6.76 14.44
N GLN A 383 -17.15 7.02 14.60
CA GLN A 383 -16.62 8.25 15.19
C GLN A 383 -16.50 9.36 14.15
N ASN A 384 -16.64 9.03 12.86
CA ASN A 384 -16.55 10.01 11.80
C ASN A 384 -17.81 10.84 11.74
N VAL A 385 -17.64 12.09 11.32
CA VAL A 385 -18.73 13.07 11.20
C VAL A 385 -19.04 13.41 9.73
N ASP A 386 -18.42 12.68 8.79
CA ASP A 386 -18.39 13.01 7.35
C ASP A 386 -19.63 12.54 6.56
N GLY A 387 -20.37 11.55 7.07
CA GLY A 387 -21.55 10.99 6.41
C GLY A 387 -21.26 10.04 5.22
N LEU A 388 -20.00 9.65 4.99
CA LEU A 388 -19.63 8.84 3.82
C LEU A 388 -20.17 7.41 3.86
N LEU A 389 -20.42 6.84 5.05
CA LEU A 389 -21.07 5.52 5.19
C LEU A 389 -22.50 5.54 4.67
N GLN A 390 -23.27 6.57 5.03
CA GLN A 390 -24.65 6.77 4.55
C GLN A 390 -24.66 7.00 3.04
N GLN A 391 -23.75 7.84 2.52
CA GLN A 391 -23.61 8.05 1.08
C GLN A 391 -23.24 6.78 0.31
N ALA A 392 -22.49 5.86 0.94
CA ALA A 392 -22.17 4.55 0.36
C ALA A 392 -23.34 3.56 0.37
N GLY A 393 -24.48 3.91 0.99
CA GLY A 393 -25.66 3.06 1.09
C GLY A 393 -25.77 2.25 2.38
N ALA A 394 -24.95 2.52 3.41
CA ALA A 394 -25.14 1.88 4.70
C ALA A 394 -26.45 2.37 5.37
N ALA A 395 -27.27 1.44 5.85
CA ALA A 395 -28.60 1.73 6.38
C ALA A 395 -28.58 2.06 7.88
N THR A 396 -28.05 1.16 8.72
CA THR A 396 -28.02 1.34 10.18
C THR A 396 -26.71 1.98 10.60
N VAL A 397 -26.62 3.32 10.54
CA VAL A 397 -25.43 4.08 10.95
C VAL A 397 -25.69 4.83 12.25
N ILE A 398 -24.75 4.72 13.20
CA ILE A 398 -24.78 5.38 14.51
C ILE A 398 -23.57 6.32 14.58
N GLU A 399 -23.81 7.62 14.40
CA GLU A 399 -22.78 8.67 14.41
C GLU A 399 -22.48 9.13 15.85
N LEU A 400 -21.51 8.48 16.50
CA LEU A 400 -21.16 8.76 17.90
C LEU A 400 -20.82 10.22 18.13
N HIS A 401 -20.07 10.82 17.20
CA HIS A 401 -19.57 12.19 17.33
C HIS A 401 -20.36 13.18 16.49
N GLY A 402 -21.56 12.82 16.05
CA GLY A 402 -22.47 13.67 15.30
C GLY A 402 -22.11 13.81 13.82
N ASN A 403 -22.54 14.90 13.17
CA ASN A 403 -22.44 15.08 11.72
C ASN A 403 -22.03 16.52 11.38
N ILE A 404 -20.98 16.69 10.57
CA ILE A 404 -20.41 18.00 10.21
C ILE A 404 -21.32 18.80 9.27
N GLY A 405 -22.23 18.14 8.56
CA GLY A 405 -23.21 18.78 7.69
C GLY A 405 -24.37 19.46 8.43
N MET A 406 -24.41 19.37 9.76
CA MET A 406 -25.55 19.76 10.59
C MET A 406 -25.14 20.72 11.72
N MET A 407 -26.12 21.49 12.21
CA MET A 407 -26.05 22.38 13.38
C MET A 407 -27.03 21.88 14.44
N ARG A 408 -26.69 22.00 15.73
CA ARG A 408 -27.57 21.67 16.86
C ARG A 408 -27.79 22.91 17.71
N CYS A 409 -29.04 23.17 18.08
CA CYS A 409 -29.37 24.20 19.06
C CYS A 409 -29.05 23.71 20.47
N LEU A 410 -28.32 24.51 21.24
CA LEU A 410 -27.97 24.18 22.62
C LEU A 410 -29.12 24.35 23.62
N LYS A 411 -30.23 24.99 23.20
CA LYS A 411 -31.42 25.24 24.02
C LYS A 411 -32.54 24.23 23.78
N CYS A 412 -32.98 24.07 22.52
CA CYS A 412 -34.08 23.17 22.18
C CYS A 412 -33.60 21.80 21.64
N HIS A 413 -32.29 21.62 21.45
CA HIS A 413 -31.66 20.40 20.93
C HIS A 413 -32.09 19.98 19.51
N GLN A 414 -32.87 20.82 18.82
CA GLN A 414 -33.20 20.59 17.41
C GLN A 414 -31.96 20.71 16.53
N THR A 415 -31.95 19.88 15.49
CA THR A 415 -30.87 19.82 14.50
C THR A 415 -31.33 20.52 13.22
N HIS A 416 -30.45 21.31 12.63
CA HIS A 416 -30.68 22.08 11.42
C HIS A 416 -29.56 21.79 10.41
N PRO A 417 -29.77 21.98 9.10
CA PRO A 417 -28.68 21.96 8.13
C PRO A 417 -27.57 22.97 8.48
N TRP A 418 -26.34 22.69 8.05
CA TRP A 418 -25.22 23.62 8.18
C TRP A 418 -25.60 25.03 7.70
N THR A 419 -25.27 26.03 8.50
CA THR A 419 -25.51 27.45 8.20
C THR A 419 -24.18 28.18 8.28
N GLU A 420 -23.80 28.85 7.19
CA GLU A 420 -22.56 29.61 7.16
C GLU A 420 -22.64 30.86 8.05
N PRO A 421 -21.60 31.17 8.85
CA PRO A 421 -21.52 32.44 9.55
C PRO A 421 -21.54 33.62 8.57
N VAL A 422 -22.35 34.64 8.86
CA VAL A 422 -22.46 35.85 8.01
C VAL A 422 -21.31 36.82 8.26
N SER A 423 -20.72 36.79 9.46
CA SER A 423 -19.50 37.52 9.83
C SER A 423 -18.84 36.91 11.06
N ASP A 424 -17.57 37.27 11.29
CA ASP A 424 -16.76 36.79 12.43
C ASP A 424 -17.29 37.21 13.81
N ASP A 425 -18.26 38.13 13.89
CA ASP A 425 -18.81 38.62 15.16
C ASP A 425 -20.29 38.21 15.38
N HIS A 426 -20.86 37.41 14.49
CA HIS A 426 -22.28 37.07 14.54
C HIS A 426 -22.54 35.69 15.16
N GLU A 427 -23.29 35.67 16.28
CA GLU A 427 -23.75 34.43 16.89
C GLU A 427 -24.88 33.79 16.07
N LEU A 428 -24.67 32.53 15.63
CA LEU A 428 -25.72 31.77 14.94
C LEU A 428 -26.82 31.38 15.93
N SER A 429 -28.03 31.85 15.67
CA SER A 429 -29.20 31.61 16.53
C SER A 429 -30.22 30.69 15.86
N CYS A 430 -30.82 29.80 16.64
CA CYS A 430 -31.85 28.88 16.21
C CYS A 430 -33.12 29.64 15.83
N LEU A 431 -33.65 29.40 14.62
CA LEU A 431 -34.85 30.05 14.12
C LEU A 431 -36.11 29.71 14.93
N ASP A 432 -36.14 28.58 15.62
CA ASP A 432 -37.32 28.12 16.37
C ASP A 432 -37.39 28.68 17.79
N CYS A 433 -36.24 28.89 18.45
CA CYS A 433 -36.21 29.22 19.89
C CYS A 433 -35.23 30.32 20.30
N GLY A 434 -34.50 30.90 19.34
CA GLY A 434 -33.47 31.91 19.55
C GLY A 434 -32.23 31.42 20.30
N GLY A 435 -32.10 30.13 20.56
CA GLY A 435 -30.95 29.56 21.27
C GLY A 435 -29.70 29.47 20.40
N LEU A 436 -28.53 29.51 21.02
CA LEU A 436 -27.24 29.41 20.35
C LEU A 436 -27.13 28.10 19.56
N LEU A 437 -26.73 28.19 18.28
CA LEU A 437 -26.39 27.06 17.43
C LEU A 437 -24.91 26.71 17.58
N LYS A 438 -24.61 25.42 17.45
CA LYS A 438 -23.25 24.87 17.37
C LYS A 438 -23.23 23.83 16.24
N PRO A 439 -22.11 23.64 15.52
CA PRO A 439 -21.92 22.45 14.70
C PRO A 439 -22.36 21.19 15.46
N ALA A 440 -23.16 20.34 14.81
CA ALA A 440 -23.73 19.14 15.42
C ALA A 440 -22.71 18.00 15.52
N VAL A 441 -21.46 18.34 15.82
CA VAL A 441 -20.36 17.42 16.11
C VAL A 441 -20.01 17.51 17.59
N ILE A 442 -19.56 16.43 18.21
CA ILE A 442 -19.22 16.42 19.64
C ILE A 442 -17.81 17.00 19.83
N ALA A 443 -17.71 18.09 20.57
CA ALA A 443 -16.44 18.74 20.90
C ALA A 443 -15.73 18.06 22.08
N MET A 444 -14.44 18.35 22.26
CA MET A 444 -13.71 17.89 23.44
C MET A 444 -14.35 18.43 24.72
N GLY A 445 -14.67 17.52 25.65
CA GLY A 445 -15.35 17.83 26.91
C GLY A 445 -16.87 18.02 26.79
N GLU A 446 -17.47 17.73 25.63
CA GLU A 446 -18.92 17.62 25.46
C GLU A 446 -19.37 16.17 25.70
N ASP A 447 -20.51 16.01 26.36
CA ASP A 447 -21.11 14.68 26.55
C ASP A 447 -21.67 14.15 25.23
N LEU A 448 -21.56 12.84 25.03
CA LEU A 448 -22.22 12.17 23.91
C LEU A 448 -23.75 12.22 24.10
N ASP A 449 -24.47 12.31 22.98
CA ASP A 449 -25.92 12.21 22.99
C ASP A 449 -26.35 10.84 23.57
N THR A 450 -27.09 10.87 24.68
CA THR A 450 -27.42 9.67 25.46
C THR A 450 -28.19 8.62 24.64
N PRO A 451 -29.24 8.99 23.88
CA PRO A 451 -29.86 8.07 22.91
C PRO A 451 -28.88 7.41 21.95
N VAL A 452 -27.96 8.18 21.34
CA VAL A 452 -26.94 7.65 20.41
C VAL A 452 -25.99 6.69 21.12
N TRP A 453 -25.51 7.06 22.30
CA TRP A 453 -24.64 6.21 23.11
C TRP A 453 -25.31 4.90 23.52
N ASN A 454 -26.57 4.97 23.97
CA ASN A 454 -27.35 3.79 24.33
C ASN A 454 -27.59 2.87 23.12
N ALA A 455 -27.82 3.43 21.93
CA ALA A 455 -27.95 2.66 20.70
C ALA A 455 -26.63 1.94 20.34
N ALA A 456 -25.49 2.62 20.47
CA ALA A 456 -24.17 2.02 20.22
C ALA A 456 -23.87 0.88 21.21
N MET A 457 -24.11 1.10 22.51
CA MET A 457 -23.94 0.07 23.55
C MET A 457 -24.88 -1.12 23.32
N ALA A 458 -26.13 -0.87 22.94
CA ALA A 458 -27.09 -1.93 22.62
C ALA A 458 -26.67 -2.72 21.37
N ALA A 459 -26.11 -2.07 20.35
CA ALA A 459 -25.58 -2.73 19.17
C ALA A 459 -24.40 -3.65 19.51
N VAL A 460 -23.46 -3.18 20.34
CA VAL A 460 -22.32 -3.99 20.81
C VAL A 460 -22.79 -5.20 21.63
N ARG A 461 -23.78 -5.03 22.52
CA ARG A 461 -24.34 -6.13 23.32
C ARG A 461 -25.02 -7.23 22.52
N LYS A 462 -25.53 -6.91 21.32
CA LYS A 462 -26.25 -7.85 20.45
C LYS A 462 -25.33 -8.66 19.54
N THR A 463 -24.05 -8.32 19.46
CA THR A 463 -23.10 -9.01 18.58
C THR A 463 -22.11 -9.83 19.38
N GLN A 464 -21.55 -10.85 18.74
CA GLN A 464 -20.40 -11.61 19.24
C GLN A 464 -19.09 -11.14 18.61
N MET A 465 -19.13 -10.14 17.72
CA MET A 465 -17.95 -9.59 17.05
C MET A 465 -18.09 -8.10 16.72
N VAL A 466 -17.00 -7.34 16.92
CA VAL A 466 -16.87 -5.95 16.45
C VAL A 466 -15.67 -5.82 15.52
N LEU A 467 -15.87 -5.13 14.40
CA LEU A 467 -14.79 -4.75 13.47
C LEU A 467 -14.39 -3.30 13.75
N ALA A 468 -13.23 -3.10 14.38
CA ALA A 468 -12.60 -1.79 14.55
C ALA A 468 -11.82 -1.42 13.29
N ILE A 469 -12.24 -0.37 12.59
CA ILE A 469 -11.73 -0.01 11.26
C ILE A 469 -11.19 1.41 11.26
N GLY A 470 -9.92 1.59 10.91
CA GLY A 470 -9.32 2.92 10.75
C GLY A 470 -9.37 3.78 12.02
N THR A 471 -9.34 3.14 13.19
CA THR A 471 -9.37 3.82 14.50
C THR A 471 -8.23 3.32 15.37
N ARG A 472 -7.61 4.23 16.14
CA ARG A 472 -6.56 3.89 17.11
C ARG A 472 -7.11 3.33 18.42
N LEU A 473 -8.44 3.38 18.61
CA LEU A 473 -9.10 2.96 19.85
C LEU A 473 -8.57 3.69 21.11
N GLU A 474 -8.16 4.95 20.97
CA GLU A 474 -7.61 5.77 22.06
C GLU A 474 -8.67 6.62 22.75
N VAL A 475 -9.78 6.93 22.05
CA VAL A 475 -10.85 7.78 22.56
C VAL A 475 -11.72 6.97 23.53
N SER A 476 -12.13 7.60 24.64
CA SER A 476 -12.93 6.97 25.71
C SER A 476 -14.19 6.24 25.23
N SER A 477 -14.86 6.78 24.21
CA SER A 477 -16.02 6.14 23.57
C SER A 477 -15.67 4.79 22.94
N ALA A 478 -14.59 4.72 22.16
CA ALA A 478 -14.09 3.49 21.55
C ALA A 478 -13.58 2.49 22.60
N LEU A 479 -12.89 2.97 23.64
CA LEU A 479 -12.43 2.14 24.76
C LEU A 479 -13.61 1.52 25.53
N SER A 480 -14.68 2.29 25.75
CA SER A 480 -15.86 1.83 26.49
C SER A 480 -16.66 0.79 25.69
N LEU A 481 -16.80 0.98 24.37
CA LEU A 481 -17.45 0.00 23.49
C LEU A 481 -16.65 -1.30 23.40
N THR A 482 -15.32 -1.23 23.31
CA THR A 482 -14.47 -2.43 23.31
C THR A 482 -14.45 -3.15 24.66
N ALA A 483 -14.50 -2.41 25.78
CA ALA A 483 -14.67 -2.98 27.10
C ALA A 483 -16.02 -3.71 27.25
N GLU A 484 -17.11 -3.12 26.74
CA GLU A 484 -18.43 -3.74 26.78
C GLU A 484 -18.48 -5.04 25.95
N LEU A 485 -17.87 -5.05 24.76
CA LEU A 485 -17.75 -6.24 23.93
C LEU A 485 -17.07 -7.40 24.67
N ARG A 486 -15.95 -7.11 25.35
CA ARG A 486 -15.23 -8.10 26.15
C ARG A 486 -16.07 -8.61 27.31
N ARG A 487 -16.83 -7.72 27.96
CA ARG A 487 -17.74 -8.09 29.06
C ARG A 487 -18.81 -9.09 28.60
N THR A 488 -19.25 -9.01 27.34
CA THR A 488 -20.19 -9.96 26.74
C THR A 488 -19.54 -11.19 26.11
N GLY A 489 -18.21 -11.32 26.20
CA GLY A 489 -17.45 -12.44 25.65
C GLY A 489 -17.28 -12.39 24.12
N GLY A 490 -17.49 -11.23 23.50
CA GLY A 490 -17.34 -11.06 22.06
C GLY A 490 -15.90 -10.81 21.62
N GLU A 491 -15.64 -11.04 20.34
CA GLU A 491 -14.33 -10.94 19.72
C GLU A 491 -14.11 -9.61 18.99
N LEU A 492 -12.87 -9.13 18.97
CA LEU A 492 -12.48 -7.92 18.25
C LEU A 492 -11.67 -8.27 16.99
N ALA A 493 -12.05 -7.69 15.86
CA ALA A 493 -11.22 -7.65 14.65
C ALA A 493 -10.78 -6.22 14.38
N VAL A 494 -9.50 -6.01 14.11
CA VAL A 494 -8.91 -4.67 13.89
C VAL A 494 -8.35 -4.58 12.48
N ILE A 495 -8.78 -3.58 11.72
CA ILE A 495 -8.27 -3.25 10.38
C ILE A 495 -7.65 -1.85 10.45
N SER A 496 -6.33 -1.79 10.59
CA SER A 496 -5.58 -0.53 10.74
C SER A 496 -4.14 -0.69 10.26
N LEU A 497 -3.57 0.37 9.69
CA LEU A 497 -2.15 0.42 9.30
C LEU A 497 -1.21 0.73 10.48
N GLY A 498 -1.70 1.50 11.45
CA GLY A 498 -0.96 1.88 12.65
C GLY A 498 -1.32 1.02 13.87
N ASP A 499 -0.50 1.13 14.91
CA ASP A 499 -0.77 0.48 16.19
C ASP A 499 -2.04 1.06 16.84
N VAL A 500 -2.70 0.25 17.66
CA VAL A 500 -3.93 0.62 18.38
C VAL A 500 -3.68 0.56 19.89
N ALA A 501 -4.28 1.48 20.65
CA ALA A 501 -4.03 1.63 22.08
C ALA A 501 -4.64 0.52 22.94
N VAL A 502 -5.63 -0.18 22.41
CA VAL A 502 -6.06 -1.45 23.00
C VAL A 502 -4.96 -2.46 22.68
N VAL A 503 -3.95 -2.47 23.57
CA VAL A 503 -2.76 -3.33 23.55
C VAL A 503 -3.11 -4.67 22.97
N GLU A 504 -2.44 -5.01 21.86
CA GLU A 504 -2.42 -6.32 21.18
C GLU A 504 -3.19 -7.38 21.94
N ASP A 505 -4.51 -7.35 21.77
CA ASP A 505 -5.35 -8.41 22.27
C ASP A 505 -4.87 -9.66 21.53
N ARG A 506 -4.15 -10.55 22.23
CA ARG A 506 -3.52 -11.72 21.61
C ARG A 506 -4.54 -12.60 20.88
N GLU A 507 -5.82 -12.42 21.20
CA GLU A 507 -6.95 -13.14 20.61
C GLU A 507 -7.61 -12.37 19.45
N ALA A 508 -7.39 -11.06 19.31
CA ALA A 508 -7.98 -10.26 18.24
C ALA A 508 -7.43 -10.61 16.84
N ILE A 509 -8.30 -10.51 15.84
CA ILE A 509 -7.92 -10.64 14.44
C ILE A 509 -7.33 -9.30 13.99
N ASN A 510 -6.00 -9.22 13.91
CA ASN A 510 -5.29 -8.01 13.48
C ASN A 510 -4.97 -8.07 11.99
N ILE A 511 -5.46 -7.09 11.23
CA ILE A 511 -5.28 -6.94 9.78
C ILE A 511 -4.52 -5.64 9.52
N ARG A 512 -3.27 -5.74 9.08
CA ARG A 512 -2.40 -4.58 8.81
C ARG A 512 -2.36 -4.29 7.31
N GLN A 513 -3.50 -3.85 6.79
CA GLN A 513 -3.69 -3.57 5.36
C GLN A 513 -4.58 -2.34 5.16
N PRO A 514 -4.42 -1.56 4.06
CA PRO A 514 -5.30 -0.43 3.81
C PRO A 514 -6.76 -0.88 3.71
N VAL A 515 -7.68 -0.08 4.24
CA VAL A 515 -9.11 -0.40 4.34
C VAL A 515 -9.75 -0.57 2.95
N GLU A 516 -9.28 0.20 1.98
CA GLU A 516 -9.65 0.17 0.57
C GLU A 516 -9.17 -1.09 -0.18
N VAL A 517 -8.36 -1.93 0.49
CA VAL A 517 -7.95 -3.25 -0.04
C VAL A 517 -8.58 -4.36 0.78
N ALA A 518 -8.48 -4.29 2.12
CA ALA A 518 -8.95 -5.33 3.02
C ALA A 518 -10.47 -5.54 2.97
N LEU A 519 -11.25 -4.45 2.93
CA LEU A 519 -12.72 -4.52 2.96
C LEU A 519 -13.32 -4.99 1.62
N PRO A 520 -12.88 -4.50 0.44
CA PRO A 520 -13.27 -5.09 -0.84
C PRO A 520 -12.93 -6.57 -0.94
N ALA A 521 -11.76 -6.99 -0.47
CA ALA A 521 -11.37 -8.39 -0.44
C ALA A 521 -12.30 -9.22 0.45
N LEU A 522 -12.64 -8.72 1.64
CA LEU A 522 -13.60 -9.35 2.54
C LEU A 522 -14.98 -9.50 1.88
N ALA A 523 -15.49 -8.42 1.28
CA ALA A 523 -16.77 -8.42 0.56
C ALA A 523 -16.77 -9.41 -0.61
N LEU A 524 -15.69 -9.47 -1.38
CA LEU A 524 -15.54 -10.42 -2.48
C LEU A 524 -15.54 -11.88 -1.98
N ILE A 525 -14.84 -12.18 -0.88
CA ILE A 525 -14.79 -13.54 -0.31
C ILE A 525 -16.19 -13.99 0.13
N LEU A 526 -16.94 -13.11 0.79
CA LEU A 526 -18.23 -13.45 1.40
C LEU A 526 -19.39 -13.42 0.40
N THR A 527 -19.38 -12.50 -0.56
CA THR A 527 -20.50 -12.31 -1.51
C THR A 527 -20.24 -12.86 -2.90
N GLY A 528 -18.98 -13.20 -3.22
CA GLY A 528 -18.57 -13.66 -4.56
C GLY A 528 -18.58 -12.57 -5.63
N GLN A 529 -18.85 -11.31 -5.29
CA GLN A 529 -18.98 -10.20 -6.22
C GLN A 529 -17.94 -9.10 -5.92
N ALA A 530 -17.30 -8.57 -6.96
CA ALA A 530 -16.37 -7.46 -6.84
C ALA A 530 -17.11 -6.15 -6.56
N THR A 531 -16.58 -5.33 -5.65
CA THR A 531 -17.10 -4.01 -5.25
C THR A 531 -16.60 -2.89 -6.13
#